data_AF-V4A0S1-F1
#
_entry.id   AF-V4A0S1-F1
#
_cell.length_a   1.000
_cell.length_b   1.000
_cell.length_c   1.000
_cell.angle_alpha   90.00
_cell.angle_beta   90.00
_cell.angle_gamma   90.00
#
_symmetry.space_group_name_H-M   'P 1'
#
loop_
_entity.id
_entity.type
_entity.pdbx_description
1 polymer ?
#
loop_
_entity_poly.entity_id
_entity_poly.type
_entity_poly.pdbx_seq_one_letter_code
_entity_poly.pdbx_strand_id
1 'polypeptide(L)'
;AENEKLKGHVAAVMLTIDEAITTLNDADQVIDTLTHIGATHVRFSGFKPEWFLLIKEPFLVAVKDTLGERYTASMESNYRKAIRFILETLIKGYENGSAVANGQG
;
A
#
# COMPACT_ATOMS: atom_id res chain seq x y z
N ALA A 1 -20.35 2.94 -14.37
CA ALA A 1 -19.06 2.55 -14.99
C ALA A 1 -17.85 3.00 -14.15
N GLU A 2 -17.70 4.28 -13.81
CA GLU A 2 -16.58 4.78 -12.98
C GLU A 2 -16.59 4.24 -11.54
N ASN A 3 -17.76 4.13 -10.92
CA ASN A 3 -17.92 3.59 -9.58
C ASN A 3 -17.41 2.13 -9.46
N GLU A 4 -17.62 1.32 -10.50
CA GLU A 4 -17.17 -0.09 -10.54
C GLU A 4 -15.65 -0.22 -10.70
N LYS A 5 -15.01 0.65 -11.51
CA LYS A 5 -13.54 0.70 -11.60
C LYS A 5 -12.91 1.14 -10.28
N LEU A 6 -13.51 2.13 -9.62
CA LEU A 6 -13.06 2.59 -8.31
C LEU A 6 -13.20 1.49 -7.26
N LYS A 7 -14.35 0.82 -7.19
CA LYS A 7 -14.57 -0.33 -6.30
C LYS A 7 -13.55 -1.45 -6.54
N GLY A 8 -13.28 -1.78 -7.81
CA GLY A 8 -12.28 -2.79 -8.17
C GLY A 8 -10.88 -2.41 -7.71
N HIS A 9 -10.49 -1.15 -7.86
CA HIS A 9 -9.19 -0.68 -7.37
C HIS A 9 -9.11 -0.68 -5.84
N VAL A 10 -10.16 -0.22 -5.14
CA VAL A 10 -10.23 -0.26 -3.67
C VAL A 10 -10.15 -1.69 -3.15
N ALA A 11 -10.84 -2.64 -3.78
CA ALA A 11 -10.76 -4.05 -3.42
C ALA A 11 -9.33 -4.59 -3.59
N ALA A 12 -8.66 -4.28 -4.71
CA ALA A 12 -7.27 -4.66 -4.94
C ALA A 12 -6.32 -4.07 -3.88
N VAL A 13 -6.49 -2.80 -3.51
CA VAL A 13 -5.71 -2.15 -2.44
C VAL A 13 -5.88 -2.90 -1.11
N MET A 14 -7.12 -3.23 -0.72
CA MET A 14 -7.37 -3.93 0.54
C MET A 14 -6.79 -5.35 0.52
N LEU A 15 -6.88 -6.06 -0.61
CA LEU A 15 -6.25 -7.37 -0.79
C LEU A 15 -4.73 -7.30 -0.66
N THR A 16 -4.08 -6.32 -1.29
CA THR A 16 -2.63 -6.12 -1.17
C THR A 16 -2.20 -5.83 0.27
N ILE A 17 -2.97 -5.02 1.00
CA ILE A 17 -2.68 -4.72 2.41
C ILE A 17 -2.88 -5.97 3.28
N ASP A 18 -3.94 -6.73 3.04
CA ASP A 18 -4.22 -7.98 3.77
C ASP A 18 -3.13 -9.04 3.51
N GLU A 19 -2.75 -9.26 2.25
CA GLU A 19 -1.67 -10.15 1.87
C GLU A 19 -0.35 -9.73 2.52
N ALA A 20 0.00 -8.45 2.46
CA ALA A 20 1.22 -7.94 3.10
C ALA A 20 1.20 -8.17 4.61
N ILE A 21 0.08 -7.94 5.30
CA ILE A 21 -0.02 -8.13 6.76
C ILE A 21 0.01 -9.62 7.13
N THR A 22 -0.65 -10.49 6.37
CA THR A 22 -0.77 -11.92 6.67
C THR A 22 0.48 -12.72 6.31
N THR A 23 1.30 -12.22 5.40
CA THR A 23 2.58 -12.84 4.98
C THR A 23 3.82 -12.12 5.53
N LEU A 24 3.67 -11.21 6.50
CA LEU A 24 4.76 -10.47 7.17
C LEU A 24 5.85 -11.37 7.80
N ASN A 25 5.61 -12.67 7.95
CA ASN A 25 6.61 -13.64 8.40
C ASN A 25 7.70 -13.91 7.34
N ASP A 26 7.42 -13.65 6.07
CA ASP A 26 8.38 -13.64 4.96
C ASP A 26 8.52 -12.21 4.42
N ALA A 27 9.39 -11.44 5.07
CA ALA A 27 9.57 -10.03 4.75
C ALA A 27 10.07 -9.82 3.31
N ASP A 28 10.89 -10.73 2.78
CA ASP A 28 11.44 -10.61 1.43
C ASP A 28 10.32 -10.79 0.39
N GLN A 29 9.45 -11.79 0.57
CA GLN A 29 8.28 -11.99 -0.30
C GLN A 29 7.35 -10.77 -0.29
N VAL A 30 7.10 -10.18 0.88
CA VAL A 30 6.27 -8.97 1.00
C VAL A 30 6.92 -7.79 0.27
N ILE A 31 8.23 -7.59 0.44
CA ILE A 31 8.95 -6.50 -0.23
C ILE A 31 8.89 -6.66 -1.75
N ASP A 32 9.13 -7.86 -2.26
CA ASP A 32 9.10 -8.15 -3.70
C ASP A 32 7.71 -7.88 -4.29
N THR A 33 6.66 -8.38 -3.61
CA THR A 33 5.26 -8.20 -4.04
C THR A 33 4.88 -6.72 -4.09
N LEU A 34 5.15 -5.98 -3.01
CA LEU A 34 4.82 -4.56 -2.92
C LEU A 34 5.64 -3.72 -3.91
N THR A 35 6.91 -4.05 -4.11
CA THR A 35 7.77 -3.36 -5.09
C THR A 35 7.22 -3.58 -6.50
N HIS A 36 6.80 -4.80 -6.85
CA HIS A 36 6.18 -5.10 -8.13
C HIS A 36 4.87 -4.32 -8.33
N ILE A 37 3.99 -4.30 -7.33
CA ILE A 37 2.73 -3.56 -7.38
C ILE A 37 2.98 -2.05 -7.54
N GLY A 38 3.95 -1.50 -6.82
CA GLY A 38 4.40 -0.11 -6.95
C GLY A 38 4.82 0.22 -8.39
N ALA A 39 5.66 -0.62 -8.98
CA ALA A 39 6.11 -0.46 -10.37
C ALA A 39 4.95 -0.48 -11.38
N THR A 40 3.87 -1.23 -11.12
CA THR A 40 2.71 -1.24 -12.03
C THR A 40 2.01 0.11 -12.13
N HIS A 41 2.19 1.00 -11.15
CA HIS A 41 1.56 2.32 -11.16
C HIS A 41 2.22 3.31 -12.13
N VAL A 42 3.43 3.01 -12.62
CA VAL A 42 4.15 3.80 -13.64
C VAL A 42 3.34 3.91 -14.94
N ARG A 43 2.48 2.94 -15.23
CA ARG A 43 1.60 2.96 -16.42
C ARG A 43 0.54 4.07 -16.39
N PHE A 44 0.27 4.65 -15.22
CA PHE A 44 -0.75 5.68 -15.07
C PHE A 44 -0.11 7.06 -15.25
N SER A 45 -0.34 7.67 -16.41
CA SER A 45 0.19 9.00 -16.72
C SER A 45 -0.21 10.04 -15.66
N GLY A 46 0.76 10.82 -15.19
CA GLY A 46 0.56 11.86 -14.19
C GLY A 46 0.39 11.36 -12.75
N PHE A 47 0.51 10.05 -12.52
CA PHE A 47 0.53 9.50 -11.17
C PHE A 47 1.73 10.06 -10.39
N LYS A 48 1.48 10.39 -9.12
CA LYS A 48 2.50 10.91 -8.21
C LYS A 48 2.69 9.91 -7.08
N PRO A 49 3.93 9.46 -6.78
CA PRO A 49 4.16 8.45 -5.75
C PRO A 49 3.63 8.87 -4.38
N GLU A 50 3.59 10.17 -4.07
CA GLU A 50 3.02 10.70 -2.84
C GLU A 50 1.53 10.40 -2.68
N TRP A 51 0.81 10.10 -3.77
CA TRP A 51 -0.60 9.72 -3.71
C TRP A 51 -0.83 8.38 -3.00
N PHE A 52 0.17 7.48 -2.95
CA PHE A 52 0.07 6.28 -2.11
C PHE A 52 -0.17 6.64 -0.63
N LEU A 53 0.39 7.76 -0.16
CA LEU A 53 0.27 8.19 1.23
C LEU A 53 -1.16 8.58 1.63
N LEU A 54 -2.03 8.88 0.66
CA LEU A 54 -3.42 9.28 0.91
C LEU A 54 -4.25 8.16 1.58
N ILE A 55 -3.84 6.90 1.46
CA ILE A 55 -4.53 5.75 2.06
C ILE A 55 -4.26 5.62 3.55
N LYS A 56 -3.16 6.20 4.05
CA LYS A 56 -2.67 5.97 5.41
C LYS A 56 -3.71 6.29 6.49
N GLU A 57 -4.26 7.51 6.49
CA GLU A 57 -5.20 7.93 7.53
C GLU A 57 -6.55 7.21 7.41
N PRO A 58 -7.17 7.11 6.23
CA PRO A 58 -8.39 6.31 6.05
C PRO A 58 -8.24 4.86 6.51
N PHE A 59 -7.10 4.22 6.25
CA PHE A 59 -6.82 2.87 6.73
C PHE A 59 -6.79 2.79 8.26
N LEU A 60 -6.07 3.71 8.93
CA LEU A 60 -5.97 3.72 10.38
C LEU A 60 -7.31 3.99 11.06
N VAL A 61 -8.12 4.89 10.50
CA VAL A 61 -9.50 5.14 10.95
C VAL A 61 -10.34 3.88 10.79
N ALA A 62 -10.32 3.24 9.62
CA ALA A 62 -11.07 2.01 9.38
C ALA A 62 -10.69 0.88 10.34
N VAL A 63 -9.40 0.70 10.63
CA VAL A 63 -8.92 -0.30 11.60
C VAL A 63 -9.42 0.02 13.02
N LYS A 64 -9.34 1.28 13.44
CA LYS A 64 -9.82 1.71 14.75
C LYS A 64 -11.33 1.48 14.89
N ASP A 65 -12.11 1.88 13.89
CA ASP A 65 -13.56 1.71 13.88
C ASP A 65 -13.97 0.23 13.87
N THR A 66 -13.22 -0.61 13.14
CA THR A 66 -13.47 -2.06 13.06
C THR A 66 -13.17 -2.77 14.38
N LEU A 67 -12.11 -2.36 15.09
CA LEU A 67 -11.70 -3.00 16.35
C LEU A 67 -12.42 -2.43 17.58
N GLY A 68 -12.95 -1.20 17.48
CA GLY A 68 -13.72 -0.55 18.55
C GLY A 68 -12.95 -0.54 19.87
N GLU A 69 -13.60 -1.05 20.93
CA GLU A 69 -13.02 -1.10 22.27
C GLU A 69 -11.78 -2.00 22.39
N ARG A 70 -11.55 -2.91 21.43
CA ARG A 70 -10.35 -3.76 21.40
C ARG A 70 -9.12 -3.02 20.89
N TYR A 71 -9.30 -1.82 20.33
CA TYR A 71 -8.19 -1.03 19.79
C TYR A 71 -7.34 -0.44 20.92
N THR A 72 -6.12 -0.95 21.08
CA THR A 72 -5.17 -0.51 22.11
C THR A 72 -4.09 0.42 21.54
N ALA A 73 -3.41 1.17 22.41
CA ALA A 73 -2.28 2.01 22.01
C ALA A 73 -1.11 1.20 21.37
N SER A 74 -0.92 -0.05 21.79
CA SER A 74 0.06 -0.95 21.17
C SER A 74 -0.34 -1.31 19.73
N MET A 75 -1.62 -1.61 19.51
CA MET A 75 -2.16 -1.86 18.17
C MET A 75 -2.02 -0.63 17.29
N GLU A 76 -2.30 0.57 17.79
CA GLU A 76 -2.10 1.81 17.03
C GLU A 76 -0.65 1.96 16.56
N SER A 77 0.32 1.77 17.44
CA SER A 77 1.74 1.81 17.10
C SER A 77 2.10 0.79 16.02
N ASN A 78 1.58 -0.43 16.13
CA ASN A 78 1.85 -1.51 15.19
C ASN A 78 1.22 -1.25 13.80
N TYR A 79 -0.05 -0.88 13.73
CA TYR A 79 -0.71 -0.57 12.46
C TYR A 79 -0.09 0.65 11.78
N ARG A 80 0.32 1.68 12.53
CA ARG A 80 1.05 2.84 11.98
C ARG A 80 2.40 2.45 11.35
N LYS A 81 3.10 1.47 11.93
CA LYS A 81 4.36 0.94 11.38
C LYS A 81 4.10 0.09 10.13
N ALA A 82 3.14 -0.83 10.21
CA ALA A 82 2.80 -1.73 9.12
C ALA A 82 2.37 -0.95 7.87
N ILE A 83 1.39 -0.04 7.98
CA ILE A 83 0.92 0.73 6.83
C ILE A 83 2.01 1.63 6.25
N ARG A 84 2.88 2.20 7.11
CA ARG A 84 4.01 3.01 6.64
C ARG A 84 4.97 2.16 5.81
N PHE A 85 5.36 0.99 6.33
CA PHE A 85 6.23 0.06 5.64
C PHE A 85 5.66 -0.33 4.25
N ILE A 86 4.37 -0.65 4.20
CA ILE A 86 3.68 -1.00 2.95
C ILE A 86 3.77 0.15 1.93
N LEU A 87 3.40 1.36 2.35
CA LEU A 87 3.34 2.52 1.47
C LEU A 87 4.73 2.99 1.00
N GLU A 88 5.72 2.96 1.89
CA GLU A 88 7.11 3.29 1.52
C GLU A 88 7.70 2.27 0.53
N THR A 89 7.29 1.00 0.63
CA THR A 89 7.73 -0.05 -0.30
C THR A 89 7.07 0.09 -1.68
N LEU A 90 5.78 0.44 -1.72
CA LEU A 90 5.08 0.78 -2.97
C LEU A 90 5.72 1.98 -3.68
N ILE A 91 6.08 3.02 -2.92
CA ILE A 91 6.77 4.21 -3.45
C ILE A 91 8.12 3.82 -4.07
N LYS A 92 8.94 3.04 -3.36
CA LYS A 92 10.22 2.53 -3.89
C LYS A 92 10.02 1.72 -5.18
N GLY A 93 9.01 0.85 -5.21
CA GLY A 93 8.67 0.10 -6.43
C GLY A 93 8.32 0.99 -7.61
N TYR A 94 7.54 2.04 -7.38
CA TYR A 94 7.20 3.04 -8.39
C TYR A 94 8.44 3.80 -8.89
N GLU A 95 9.30 4.26 -7.98
CA GLU A 95 10.52 5.00 -8.31
C GLU A 95 11.48 4.14 -9.14
N ASN A 96 11.70 2.88 -8.73
CA ASN A 96 12.52 1.92 -9.47
C ASN A 96 11.95 1.66 -10.87
N GLY A 97 10.65 1.41 -10.98
CA GLY A 97 9.98 1.21 -12.27
C GLY A 97 10.07 2.45 -13.18
N SER A 98 9.97 3.65 -12.59
CA SER A 98 10.10 4.91 -13.31
C SER A 98 11.52 5.13 -13.84
N ALA A 99 12.55 4.81 -13.05
CA ALA A 99 13.94 4.90 -13.47
C ALA A 99 14.23 3.97 -14.67
N VAL A 100 13.73 2.73 -14.63
CA VAL A 100 13.82 1.77 -15.74
C VAL A 100 13.09 2.28 -16.98
N ALA A 101 11.85 2.76 -16.84
CA ALA A 101 11.07 3.30 -17.97
C ALA A 101 11.72 4.53 -18.62
N ASN A 102 12.48 5.31 -17.85
CA ASN A 102 13.19 6.50 -18.31
C ASN A 102 14.64 6.22 -18.77
N GLY A 103 15.07 4.96 -18.82
CA GLY A 103 16.40 4.56 -19.31
C GLY A 103 17.56 4.90 -18.37
N GLN A 104 17.31 5.00 -17.06
CA GLN A 104 18.31 5.33 -16.03
C GLN A 104 18.69 4.13 -15.14
N GLY A 105 18.38 2.89 -15.58
CA GLY A 105 18.61 1.64 -14.85
C GLY A 105 19.74 0.79 -15.41
#